data_AF-A0A954EUC9-F1
#
_entry.id   AF-A0A954EUC9-F1
#
_cell.length_a   1.000
_cell.length_b   1.000
_cell.length_c   1.000
_cell.angle_alpha   90.00
_cell.angle_beta   90.00
_cell.angle_gamma   90.00
#
_symmetry.space_group_name_H-M   'P 1'
#
loop_
_entity.id
_entity.type
_entity.pdbx_description
1 polymer ?
#
loop_
_entity_poly.entity_id
_entity_poly.type
_entity_poly.pdbx_seq_one_letter_code
_entity_poly.pdbx_strand_id
1 'polypeptide(L)'
;MSDHAPQVDPSSDGEKSPEEWSPCPKGTLVQFSCRQCRKRLLKKIERGLEVTIVLIVAVTAGWFVTQRMSVEVPKHDYAGINCQEVIDVLPTYIDGSADPQLVRQIDAHLAACPRCLEFVEKKREEFQSRQVSEETAAAEREEGVVSPIVAMSSGFFRNP
;
A
#
# COMPACT_ATOMS: atom_id res chain seq x y z
N MET A 1 -96.03 31.31 -5.26
CA MET A 1 -95.87 32.76 -5.10
C MET A 1 -95.64 33.03 -3.62
N SER A 2 -94.39 33.35 -3.30
CA SER A 2 -93.89 34.19 -2.20
C SER A 2 -92.61 33.60 -1.62
N ASP A 3 -91.53 33.77 -2.40
CA ASP A 3 -90.14 33.60 -2.00
C ASP A 3 -89.74 34.71 -1.01
N HIS A 4 -89.41 34.35 0.22
CA HIS A 4 -88.79 35.25 1.18
C HIS A 4 -87.27 35.03 1.16
N ALA A 5 -86.55 35.95 0.50
CA ALA A 5 -85.11 36.02 0.55
C ALA A 5 -84.65 36.57 1.92
N PRO A 6 -83.64 35.95 2.58
CA PRO A 6 -83.05 36.51 3.79
C PRO A 6 -82.21 37.74 3.44
N GLN A 7 -82.55 38.88 4.02
CA GLN A 7 -81.73 40.09 3.97
C GLN A 7 -80.43 39.83 4.76
N VAL A 8 -79.31 39.98 4.07
CA VAL A 8 -77.98 40.01 4.66
C VAL A 8 -77.69 41.48 4.94
N ASP A 9 -77.64 41.86 6.21
CA ASP A 9 -77.24 43.19 6.64
C ASP A 9 -75.77 43.45 6.28
N PRO A 10 -75.45 44.47 5.46
CA PRO A 10 -74.10 44.97 5.34
C PRO A 10 -73.86 45.97 6.46
N SER A 11 -72.68 45.93 7.08
CA SER A 11 -72.19 46.87 8.11
C SER A 11 -72.39 46.41 9.57
N SER A 12 -71.59 45.41 9.95
CA SER A 12 -71.02 45.38 11.31
C SER A 12 -69.51 45.24 11.16
N ASP A 13 -68.87 46.36 10.85
CA ASP A 13 -67.43 46.52 11.03
C ASP A 13 -67.19 46.55 12.54
N GLY A 14 -67.23 45.37 13.16
CA GLY A 14 -66.74 45.17 14.50
C GLY A 14 -65.29 45.61 14.52
N GLU A 15 -65.05 46.75 15.13
CA GLU A 15 -63.75 47.29 15.50
C GLU A 15 -62.96 46.18 16.22
N LYS A 16 -62.18 45.42 15.44
CA LYS A 16 -61.24 44.46 15.96
C LYS A 16 -60.17 45.29 16.65
N SER A 17 -60.24 45.36 17.97
CA SER A 17 -59.17 45.84 18.83
C SER A 17 -57.84 45.32 18.28
N PRO A 18 -56.80 46.18 18.15
CA PRO A 18 -55.51 45.77 17.62
C PRO A 18 -55.05 44.54 18.39
N GLU A 19 -54.99 43.41 17.68
CA GLU A 19 -54.60 42.11 18.16
C GLU A 19 -53.29 42.28 18.94
N GLU A 20 -53.39 42.23 20.27
CA GLU A 20 -52.30 42.51 21.19
C GLU A 20 -51.29 41.37 21.04
N TRP A 21 -50.27 41.61 20.22
CA TRP A 21 -49.21 40.65 19.94
C TRP A 21 -48.52 40.25 21.25
N SER A 22 -48.90 39.08 21.78
CA SER A 22 -48.27 38.55 23.00
C SER A 22 -46.83 38.11 22.71
N PRO A 23 -45.88 38.34 23.64
CA PRO A 23 -44.51 37.88 23.50
C PRO A 23 -44.45 36.35 23.38
N CYS A 24 -43.84 35.85 22.31
CA CYS A 24 -43.68 34.41 22.11
C CYS A 24 -42.90 33.78 23.28
N PRO A 25 -43.39 32.67 23.88
CA PRO A 25 -42.67 31.98 24.94
C PRO A 25 -41.29 31.54 24.45
N LYS A 26 -40.27 31.86 25.26
CA LYS A 26 -38.86 31.59 24.94
C LYS A 26 -38.65 30.12 24.62
N GLY A 27 -38.02 29.82 23.48
CA GLY A 27 -37.64 28.47 23.07
C GLY A 27 -38.54 27.82 22.02
N THR A 28 -39.78 28.30 21.83
CA THR A 28 -40.72 27.69 20.85
C THR A 28 -40.20 27.80 19.41
N LEU A 29 -39.68 28.97 19.02
CA LEU A 29 -39.09 29.18 17.69
C LEU A 29 -37.82 28.33 17.46
N VAL A 30 -37.05 28.09 18.51
CA VAL A 30 -35.84 27.24 18.46
C VAL A 30 -36.22 25.78 18.26
N GLN A 31 -37.34 25.33 18.85
CA GLN A 31 -37.81 23.95 18.70
C GLN A 31 -38.24 23.66 17.26
N PHE A 32 -38.92 24.60 16.60
CA PHE A 32 -39.32 24.45 15.20
C PHE A 32 -38.12 24.50 14.24
N SER A 33 -37.19 25.43 14.44
CA SER A 33 -35.99 25.52 13.61
C SER A 33 -35.08 24.29 13.79
N CYS A 34 -34.91 23.79 15.00
CA CYS A 34 -34.14 22.57 15.28
C CYS A 34 -34.75 21.33 14.62
N ARG A 35 -36.09 21.16 14.69
CA ARG A 35 -36.80 20.06 14.03
C ARG A 35 -36.68 20.13 12.51
N GLN A 36 -36.69 21.32 11.93
CA GLN A 36 -36.57 21.51 10.48
C GLN A 36 -35.13 21.33 9.98
N CYS A 37 -34.13 21.77 10.76
CA CYS A 37 -32.71 21.51 10.51
C CYS A 37 -32.39 20.01 10.50
N ARG A 38 -32.91 19.25 11.47
CA ARG A 38 -32.71 17.78 11.53
C ARG A 38 -33.26 17.06 10.30
N LYS A 39 -34.44 17.47 9.80
CA LYS A 39 -35.03 16.91 8.57
C LYS A 39 -34.20 17.22 7.32
N ARG A 40 -33.60 18.41 7.24
CA ARG A 40 -32.72 18.79 6.12
C ARG A 40 -31.40 18.02 6.16
N LEU A 41 -30.86 17.75 7.35
CA LEU A 41 -29.65 16.94 7.52
C LEU A 41 -29.88 15.47 7.12
N LEU A 42 -30.98 14.85 7.55
CA LEU A 42 -31.29 13.46 7.20
C LEU A 42 -31.45 13.25 5.69
N LYS A 43 -32.11 14.18 4.98
CA LYS A 43 -32.24 14.12 3.51
C LYS A 43 -30.91 14.25 2.76
N LYS A 44 -29.92 14.95 3.34
CA LYS A 44 -28.57 15.03 2.76
C LYS A 44 -27.80 13.72 2.93
N ILE A 45 -28.00 13.03 4.06
CA ILE A 45 -27.36 11.74 4.33
C ILE A 45 -27.92 10.65 3.41
N GLU A 46 -29.24 10.64 3.18
CA GLU A 46 -29.91 9.65 2.32
C GLU A 46 -29.32 9.63 0.89
N ARG A 47 -29.07 10.79 0.29
CA ARG A 47 -28.44 10.88 -1.04
C ARG A 47 -26.96 10.50 -1.06
N GLY A 48 -26.25 10.63 0.06
CA GLY A 48 -24.83 10.24 0.16
C GLY A 48 -24.63 8.74 0.34
N LEU A 49 -25.65 8.03 0.84
CA LEU A 49 -25.56 6.60 1.14
C LEU A 49 -25.46 5.76 -0.14
N GLU A 50 -26.25 6.06 -1.16
CA GLU A 50 -26.29 5.30 -2.41
C GLU A 50 -24.93 5.26 -3.12
N VAL A 51 -24.28 6.42 -3.25
CA VAL A 51 -22.96 6.53 -3.88
C VAL A 51 -21.90 5.74 -3.10
N THR A 52 -21.97 5.79 -1.77
CA THR A 52 -21.00 5.10 -0.91
C THR A 52 -21.09 3.58 -1.04
N ILE A 53 -22.31 3.03 -1.11
CA ILE A 53 -22.51 1.58 -1.28
C ILE A 53 -21.94 1.11 -2.62
N VAL A 54 -22.19 1.84 -3.71
CA VAL A 54 -21.67 1.48 -5.04
C VAL A 54 -20.14 1.47 -5.05
N LEU A 55 -19.49 2.45 -4.41
CA LEU A 55 -18.03 2.48 -4.31
C LEU A 55 -17.47 1.29 -3.50
N ILE A 56 -18.09 0.94 -2.38
CA ILE A 56 -17.68 -0.21 -1.58
C ILE A 56 -17.81 -1.50 -2.38
N VAL A 57 -18.92 -1.70 -3.10
CA VAL A 57 -19.14 -2.89 -3.94
C VAL A 57 -18.10 -2.95 -5.07
N ALA A 58 -17.79 -1.82 -5.73
CA ALA A 58 -16.79 -1.78 -6.79
C ALA A 58 -15.38 -2.12 -6.28
N VAL A 59 -14.98 -1.56 -5.13
CA VAL A 59 -13.67 -1.81 -4.51
C VAL A 59 -13.56 -3.27 -4.05
N THR A 60 -14.59 -3.79 -3.37
CA THR A 60 -14.59 -5.18 -2.86
C THR A 60 -14.63 -6.21 -3.99
N ALA A 61 -15.42 -5.98 -5.05
CA ALA A 61 -15.43 -6.84 -6.22
C ALA A 61 -14.08 -6.82 -6.95
N GLY A 62 -13.47 -5.63 -7.13
CA GLY A 62 -12.15 -5.49 -7.73
C GLY A 62 -11.07 -6.25 -6.95
N TRP A 63 -11.04 -6.07 -5.62
CA TRP A 63 -10.12 -6.78 -4.73
C TRP A 63 -10.33 -8.31 -4.75
N PHE A 64 -11.58 -8.77 -4.79
CA PHE A 64 -11.89 -10.20 -4.84
C PHE A 64 -11.46 -10.84 -6.17
N VAL A 65 -11.64 -10.13 -7.29
CA VAL A 65 -11.18 -10.58 -8.61
C VAL A 65 -9.65 -10.69 -8.65
N THR A 66 -8.94 -9.71 -8.09
CA THR A 66 -7.46 -9.76 -8.07
C THR A 66 -6.94 -10.83 -7.11
N GLN A 67 -7.56 -11.04 -5.94
CA GLN A 67 -7.16 -12.11 -5.02
C GLN A 67 -7.43 -13.51 -5.59
N ARG A 68 -8.53 -13.71 -6.32
CA ARG A 68 -8.82 -14.99 -7.01
C ARG A 68 -7.80 -15.33 -8.09
N MET A 69 -7.08 -14.32 -8.63
CA MET A 69 -6.02 -14.51 -9.62
C MET A 69 -4.63 -14.63 -9.01
N SER A 70 -4.50 -14.78 -7.69
CA SER A 70 -3.30 -15.40 -7.11
C SER A 70 -3.25 -16.86 -7.54
N VAL A 71 -2.87 -17.08 -8.80
CA VAL A 71 -2.47 -18.37 -9.34
C VAL A 71 -1.38 -18.87 -8.43
N GLU A 72 -1.71 -19.87 -7.62
CA GLU A 72 -0.70 -20.69 -6.97
C GLU A 72 0.13 -21.27 -8.11
N VAL A 73 1.31 -20.68 -8.33
CA VAL A 73 2.29 -21.23 -9.26
C VAL A 73 2.49 -22.66 -8.79
N PRO A 74 2.19 -23.67 -9.63
CA PRO A 74 2.34 -25.06 -9.23
C PRO A 74 3.74 -25.23 -8.67
N LYS A 75 3.83 -25.55 -7.37
CA LYS A 75 5.10 -25.84 -6.72
C LYS A 75 5.59 -27.14 -7.35
N HIS A 76 6.48 -27.00 -8.33
CA HIS A 76 7.12 -28.14 -8.95
C HIS A 76 8.19 -28.64 -7.99
N ASP A 77 7.80 -29.61 -7.17
CA ASP A 77 8.70 -30.30 -6.26
C ASP A 77 9.44 -31.39 -7.05
N TYR A 78 10.68 -31.09 -7.48
CA TYR A 78 11.55 -32.08 -8.09
C TYR A 78 12.43 -32.70 -7.01
N ALA A 79 12.45 -34.04 -6.94
CA ALA A 79 13.24 -34.78 -5.95
C ALA A 79 13.00 -34.40 -4.48
N GLY A 80 11.83 -33.83 -4.17
CA GLY A 80 11.44 -33.43 -2.81
C GLY A 80 12.01 -32.09 -2.34
N ILE A 81 12.57 -31.27 -3.24
CA ILE A 81 13.00 -29.90 -2.97
C ILE A 81 12.35 -28.93 -3.96
N ASN A 82 11.90 -27.78 -3.48
CA ASN A 82 11.28 -26.76 -4.31
C ASN A 82 12.31 -25.76 -4.86
N CYS A 83 11.94 -25.01 -5.90
CA CYS A 83 12.86 -24.05 -6.53
C CYS A 83 13.36 -22.96 -5.55
N GLN A 84 12.56 -22.58 -4.55
CA GLN A 84 12.94 -21.57 -3.56
C GLN A 84 13.98 -22.11 -2.60
N GLU A 85 13.80 -23.34 -2.12
CA GLU A 85 14.77 -24.03 -1.26
C GLU A 85 16.12 -24.20 -1.96
N VAL A 86 16.14 -24.54 -3.26
CA VAL A 86 17.38 -24.59 -4.05
C VAL A 86 18.10 -23.24 -4.05
N ILE A 87 17.38 -22.12 -4.18
CA ILE A 87 17.95 -20.77 -4.17
C ILE A 87 18.51 -20.43 -2.77
N ASP A 88 17.80 -20.82 -1.71
CA ASP A 88 18.17 -20.51 -0.33
C ASP A 88 19.45 -21.27 0.09
N VAL A 89 19.63 -22.52 -0.37
CA VAL A 89 20.83 -23.34 -0.10
C VAL A 89 21.92 -23.20 -1.16
N LEU A 90 21.70 -22.37 -2.18
CA LEU A 90 22.65 -22.22 -3.28
C LEU A 90 24.06 -21.77 -2.84
N PRO A 91 24.23 -20.82 -1.88
CA PRO A 91 25.56 -20.41 -1.44
C PRO A 91 26.37 -21.58 -0.85
N THR A 92 25.75 -22.36 0.04
CA THR A 92 26.42 -23.51 0.67
C THR A 92 26.72 -24.62 -0.33
N TYR A 93 25.87 -24.78 -1.36
CA TYR A 93 26.12 -25.68 -2.48
C TYR A 93 27.32 -25.24 -3.34
N ILE A 94 27.42 -23.95 -3.69
CA ILE A 94 28.56 -23.40 -4.47
C ILE A 94 29.86 -23.51 -3.68
N ASP A 95 29.81 -23.22 -2.38
CA ASP A 95 30.96 -23.31 -1.46
C ASP A 95 31.37 -24.77 -1.15
N GLY A 96 30.60 -25.76 -1.62
CA GLY A 96 30.87 -27.19 -1.37
C GLY A 96 30.67 -27.62 0.09
N SER A 97 29.97 -26.81 0.89
CA SER A 97 29.70 -27.06 2.31
C SER A 97 28.32 -27.68 2.58
N ALA A 98 27.53 -27.93 1.53
CA ALA A 98 26.22 -28.56 1.62
C ALA A 98 26.30 -30.05 2.02
N ASP A 99 25.27 -30.54 2.70
CA ASP A 99 25.13 -31.95 3.07
C ASP A 99 25.06 -32.85 1.81
N PRO A 100 25.72 -34.02 1.78
CA PRO A 100 25.74 -34.90 0.61
C PRO A 100 24.35 -35.40 0.16
N GLN A 101 23.39 -35.51 1.07
CA GLN A 101 22.00 -35.82 0.73
C GLN A 101 21.34 -34.63 0.02
N LEU A 102 21.58 -33.41 0.51
CA LEU A 102 21.06 -32.18 -0.09
C LEU A 102 21.66 -31.93 -1.48
N VAL A 103 22.94 -32.20 -1.67
CA VAL A 103 23.62 -32.13 -2.98
C VAL A 103 22.90 -33.02 -4.00
N ARG A 104 22.57 -34.27 -3.65
CA ARG A 104 21.84 -35.18 -4.55
C ARG A 104 20.45 -34.68 -4.90
N GLN A 105 19.74 -34.06 -3.96
CA GLN A 105 18.42 -33.47 -4.19
C GLN A 105 18.51 -32.27 -5.14
N ILE A 106 19.51 -31.40 -4.94
CA ILE A 106 19.76 -30.25 -5.81
C ILE A 106 20.13 -30.73 -7.21
N ASP A 107 21.06 -31.68 -7.36
CA ASP A 107 21.46 -32.20 -8.67
C ASP A 107 20.29 -32.80 -9.44
N ALA A 108 19.44 -33.58 -8.76
CA ALA A 108 18.23 -34.13 -9.35
C ALA A 108 17.21 -33.04 -9.74
N HIS A 109 17.11 -31.97 -8.94
CA HIS A 109 16.28 -30.81 -9.26
C HIS A 109 16.82 -30.03 -10.47
N LEU A 110 18.13 -29.77 -10.54
CA LEU A 110 18.77 -29.07 -11.65
C LEU A 110 18.66 -29.86 -12.96
N ALA A 111 18.70 -31.19 -12.90
CA ALA A 111 18.47 -32.05 -14.06
C ALA A 111 17.02 -31.95 -14.60
N ALA A 112 16.05 -31.65 -13.74
CA ALA A 112 14.63 -31.56 -14.10
C ALA A 112 14.15 -30.12 -14.38
N CYS A 113 14.81 -29.11 -13.80
CA CYS A 113 14.40 -27.71 -13.85
C CYS A 113 15.47 -26.83 -14.54
N PRO A 114 15.34 -26.57 -15.86
CA PRO A 114 16.33 -25.78 -16.60
C PRO A 114 16.46 -24.34 -16.09
N ARG A 115 15.36 -23.77 -15.57
CA ARG A 115 15.37 -22.42 -14.99
C ARG A 115 16.28 -22.32 -13.76
N CYS A 116 16.29 -23.35 -12.92
CA CYS A 116 17.18 -23.39 -11.76
C CYS A 116 18.63 -23.60 -12.21
N LEU A 117 18.87 -24.42 -13.23
CA LEU A 117 20.20 -24.62 -13.80
C LEU A 117 20.84 -23.29 -14.28
N GLU A 118 20.13 -22.52 -15.10
CA GLU A 118 20.60 -21.21 -15.57
C GLU A 118 20.89 -20.25 -14.41
N PHE A 119 20.05 -20.27 -13.37
CA PHE A 119 20.24 -19.43 -12.18
C PHE A 119 21.50 -19.80 -11.40
N VAL A 120 21.77 -21.10 -11.23
CA VAL A 120 22.96 -21.61 -10.54
C VAL A 120 24.23 -21.27 -11.32
N GLU A 121 24.23 -21.44 -12.64
CA GLU A 121 25.38 -21.09 -13.50
C GLU A 121 25.74 -19.62 -13.38
N LYS A 122 24.75 -18.73 -13.53
CA LYS A 122 24.95 -17.28 -13.37
C LYS A 122 25.53 -16.93 -12.01
N LYS A 123 25.02 -17.55 -10.94
CA LYS A 123 25.53 -17.29 -9.58
C LYS A 123 26.96 -17.80 -9.41
N ARG A 124 27.29 -18.97 -9.95
CA ARG A 124 28.66 -19.50 -9.92
C ARG A 124 29.66 -18.54 -10.56
N GLU A 125 29.34 -17.95 -11.70
CA GLU A 125 30.18 -16.93 -12.36
C GLU A 125 30.39 -15.69 -11.47
N GLU A 126 29.31 -15.19 -10.85
CA GLU A 126 29.38 -14.06 -9.90
C GLU A 126 30.31 -14.37 -8.72
N PHE A 127 30.24 -15.57 -8.14
CA PHE A 127 31.11 -16.00 -7.03
C PHE A 127 32.58 -16.12 -7.46
N GLN A 128 32.85 -16.72 -8.62
CA GLN A 128 34.21 -16.88 -9.15
C GLN A 128 34.86 -15.51 -9.42
N SER A 129 34.13 -14.58 -10.00
CA SER A 129 34.65 -13.23 -10.26
C SER A 129 35.04 -12.47 -8.98
N ARG A 130 34.31 -12.70 -7.88
CA ARG A 130 34.63 -12.09 -6.57
C ARG A 130 35.86 -12.69 -5.93
N GLN A 131 36.01 -14.02 -5.94
CA GLN A 131 37.16 -14.69 -5.33
C GLN A 131 38.48 -14.25 -5.98
N VAL A 132 38.51 -14.14 -7.31
CA VAL A 132 39.71 -13.68 -8.02
C VAL A 132 40.07 -12.24 -7.63
N SER A 133 39.07 -11.35 -7.50
CA SER A 133 39.32 -9.95 -7.13
C SER A 133 39.88 -9.80 -5.70
N GLU A 134 39.47 -10.66 -4.78
CA GLU A 134 39.93 -10.64 -3.39
C GLU A 134 41.34 -11.20 -3.25
N GLU A 135 41.64 -12.29 -3.97
CA GLU A 135 42.99 -12.87 -4.01
C GLU A 135 44.01 -11.92 -4.64
N THR A 136 43.64 -11.23 -5.73
CA THR A 136 44.51 -10.20 -6.32
C THR A 136 44.73 -9.01 -5.38
N ALA A 137 43.70 -8.59 -4.63
CA ALA A 137 43.83 -7.51 -3.66
C ALA A 137 44.67 -7.91 -2.44
N ALA A 138 44.66 -9.19 -2.05
CA ALA A 138 45.51 -9.72 -0.99
C ALA A 138 46.97 -9.81 -1.43
N ALA A 139 47.23 -10.25 -2.67
CA ALA A 139 48.58 -10.35 -3.23
C ALA A 139 49.26 -8.97 -3.40
N GLU A 140 48.53 -7.95 -3.85
CA GLU A 140 49.08 -6.58 -3.97
C GLU A 140 49.39 -5.93 -2.60
N ARG A 141 48.83 -6.47 -1.51
CA ARG A 141 49.07 -5.94 -0.15
C ARG A 141 50.37 -6.42 0.46
N GLU A 142 50.89 -7.58 0.05
CA GLU A 142 52.15 -8.13 0.56
C GLU A 142 53.39 -7.54 -0.11
N GLU A 143 53.29 -7.00 -1.34
CA GLU A 143 54.41 -6.37 -2.05
C GLU A 143 54.56 -4.85 -1.76
N GLY A 144 53.70 -4.29 -0.89
CA GLY A 144 53.61 -2.85 -0.59
C GLY A 144 54.24 -2.38 0.74
N VAL A 145 54.96 -3.24 1.48
CA VAL A 145 55.67 -2.87 2.73
C VAL A 145 57.15 -2.59 2.47
N VAL A 146 57.51 -1.93 1.35
CA VAL A 146 58.77 -1.17 1.28
C VAL A 146 58.55 0.08 0.45
N SER A 147 57.90 1.09 1.02
CA SER A 147 58.21 2.47 0.63
C SER A 147 59.27 2.99 1.59
N PRO A 148 60.49 3.31 1.12
CA PRO A 148 61.52 3.83 1.97
C PRO A 148 61.10 5.24 2.42
N ILE A 149 61.04 5.43 3.74
CA ILE A 149 61.13 6.75 4.36
C ILE A 149 62.54 7.27 4.02
N VAL A 150 62.73 7.81 2.82
CA VAL A 150 63.84 8.74 2.58
C VAL A 150 63.25 10.12 2.76
N ALA A 151 63.41 10.60 3.98
CA ALA A 151 63.28 12.00 4.32
C ALA A 151 64.11 12.85 3.35
N MET A 152 63.46 13.54 2.41
CA MET A 152 64.03 14.72 1.78
C MET A 152 63.73 15.93 2.67
N SER A 153 64.42 15.94 3.83
CA SER A 153 64.75 17.15 4.56
C SER A 153 65.90 17.84 3.85
N SER A 154 65.61 18.63 2.82
CA SER A 154 66.50 19.65 2.25
C SER A 154 65.69 20.34 1.17
N GLY A 155 65.05 21.47 1.44
CA GLY A 155 65.69 22.72 1.78
C GLY A 155 65.50 23.67 0.59
N PHE A 156 65.38 24.95 0.88
CA PHE A 156 65.63 26.04 -0.08
C PHE A 156 64.67 26.13 -1.30
N PHE A 157 63.77 27.11 -1.31
CA PHE A 157 64.06 28.35 -2.03
C PHE A 157 63.09 29.46 -1.63
N ARG A 158 63.69 30.63 -1.35
CA ARG A 158 63.09 31.91 -1.02
C ARG A 158 62.45 32.53 -2.27
N ASN A 159 61.21 33.03 -2.08
CA ASN A 159 60.70 34.38 -2.45
C ASN A 159 60.66 34.80 -3.95
N PRO A 160 59.95 35.89 -4.30
CA PRO A 160 58.93 35.95 -5.36
C PRO A 160 59.42 36.45 -6.72
#